data_AF-A0A4Q8LHF7-F1
#
_entry.id   AF-A0A4Q8LHF7-F1
#
_cell.length_a   1.000
_cell.length_b   1.000
_cell.length_c   1.000
_cell.angle_alpha   90.00
_cell.angle_beta   90.00
_cell.angle_gamma   90.00
#
_symmetry.space_group_name_H-M   'P 1'
#
loop_
_entity.id
_entity.type
_entity.pdbx_description
1 polymer ?
#
loop_
_entity_poly.entity_id
_entity_poly.type
_entity_poly.pdbx_seq_one_letter_code
_entity_poly.pdbx_strand_id
1 'polypeptide(L)'
;MQAIPCGSRLPRIFIDLQAEQAYWQDWYLNLPRAGDARDFAGYWPVIGAVYDIYLHAPGWDADRAQARYARRVAVRQHGLSGREASEVFSQVWGRISGERLGRAALERGARRYAGY
;
A
#
# COMPACT_ATOMS: atom_id res chain seq x y z
N MET A 1 24.07 33.02 11.01
CA MET A 1 23.37 32.43 9.85
C MET A 1 22.61 31.20 10.36
N GLN A 2 21.28 31.22 10.28
CA GLN A 2 20.40 30.29 10.98
C GLN A 2 20.35 28.93 10.26
N ALA A 3 20.58 27.85 11.00
CA ALA A 3 20.37 26.48 10.54
C ALA A 3 18.86 26.22 10.40
N ILE A 4 18.44 25.73 9.24
CA ILE A 4 17.06 25.32 8.96
C ILE A 4 16.86 23.94 9.62
N PRO A 5 16.00 23.78 10.65
CA PRO A 5 15.60 22.46 11.09
C PRO A 5 14.55 21.91 10.12
N CYS A 6 14.97 21.45 8.94
CA CYS A 6 14.10 20.63 8.08
C CYS A 6 14.14 19.20 8.62
N GLY A 7 13.44 19.00 9.74
CA GLY A 7 13.55 17.80 10.56
C GLY A 7 12.22 17.13 10.85
N SER A 8 11.21 17.27 9.98
CA SER A 8 10.06 16.36 10.00
C SER A 8 10.50 15.01 9.43
N ARG A 9 11.33 14.27 10.19
CA ARG A 9 11.52 12.83 9.99
C ARG A 9 10.19 12.17 10.31
N LEU A 10 9.28 12.17 9.34
CA LEU A 10 8.23 11.17 9.29
C LEU A 10 8.93 9.82 9.49
N PRO A 11 8.44 8.94 10.37
CA PRO A 11 9.04 7.63 10.55
C PRO A 11 9.17 7.00 9.17
N ARG A 12 10.40 6.61 8.79
CA ARG A 12 10.64 5.82 7.59
C ARG A 12 9.92 4.50 7.83
N ILE A 13 8.69 4.41 7.36
CA ILE A 13 7.92 3.18 7.43
C ILE A 13 8.59 2.24 6.44
N PHE A 14 9.39 1.31 6.98
CA PHE A 14 9.94 0.21 6.20
C PHE A 14 8.79 -0.77 5.98
N ILE A 15 8.17 -0.68 4.80
CA ILE A 15 7.31 -1.75 4.30
C ILE A 15 8.23 -2.83 3.78
N ASP A 16 8.13 -4.02 4.36
CA ASP A 16 8.86 -5.17 3.85
C ASP A 16 8.12 -5.70 2.61
N LEU A 17 8.59 -5.28 1.43
CA LEU A 17 7.96 -5.69 0.17
C LEU A 17 8.04 -7.21 -0.04
N GLN A 18 9.02 -7.91 0.53
CA GLN A 18 9.14 -9.36 0.37
C GLN A 18 8.08 -10.11 1.18
N ALA A 19 7.83 -9.69 2.42
CA ALA A 19 6.75 -10.23 3.25
C ALA A 19 5.38 -9.95 2.63
N GLU A 20 5.18 -8.74 2.08
CA GLU A 20 3.94 -8.40 1.39
C GLU A 20 3.80 -9.19 0.09
N GLN A 21 4.89 -9.39 -0.66
CA GLN A 21 4.88 -10.21 -1.86
C GLN A 21 4.50 -11.66 -1.54
N ALA A 22 5.04 -12.25 -0.47
CA ALA A 22 4.69 -13.59 -0.03
C ALA A 22 3.22 -13.70 0.42
N TYR A 23 2.71 -12.70 1.13
CA TYR A 23 1.29 -12.66 1.52
C TYR A 23 0.39 -12.58 0.29
N TRP A 24 0.69 -11.66 -0.64
CA TRP A 24 -0.10 -11.52 -1.86
C TRP A 24 0.06 -12.73 -2.79
N GLN A 25 1.18 -13.45 -2.77
CA GLN A 25 1.33 -14.67 -3.55
C GLN A 25 0.35 -15.78 -3.10
N ASP A 26 0.02 -15.84 -1.81
CA ASP A 26 -1.01 -16.76 -1.30
C ASP A 26 -2.43 -16.21 -1.53
N TRP A 27 -2.58 -14.88 -1.42
CA TRP A 27 -3.90 -14.23 -1.38
C TRP A 27 -4.41 -13.72 -2.73
N TYR A 28 -3.54 -13.52 -3.74
CA TYR A 28 -3.89 -12.84 -4.99
C TYR A 28 -5.00 -13.54 -5.77
N LEU A 29 -5.19 -14.85 -5.61
CA LEU A 29 -6.27 -15.59 -6.27
C LEU A 29 -7.67 -15.07 -5.88
N ASN A 30 -7.80 -14.35 -4.76
CA ASN A 30 -9.04 -13.69 -4.35
C ASN A 30 -9.23 -12.30 -4.98
N LEU A 31 -8.26 -11.80 -5.75
CA LEU A 31 -8.35 -10.51 -6.43
C LEU A 31 -9.02 -10.64 -7.80
N PRO A 32 -9.72 -9.59 -8.26
CA PRO A 32 -10.34 -9.59 -9.57
C PRO A 32 -9.28 -9.74 -10.66
N ARG A 33 -9.59 -10.55 -11.70
CA ARG A 33 -8.69 -10.91 -12.81
C ARG A 33 -7.42 -11.67 -12.42
N ALA A 34 -7.31 -12.17 -11.19
CA ALA A 34 -6.17 -13.00 -10.79
C ALA A 34 -6.03 -14.28 -11.63
N GLY A 35 -7.16 -14.88 -12.04
CA GLY A 35 -7.16 -16.03 -12.96
C GLY A 35 -6.88 -15.70 -14.42
N ASP A 36 -6.91 -14.41 -14.80
CA ASP A 36 -6.56 -13.93 -16.15
C ASP A 36 -5.05 -13.71 -16.28
N ALA A 37 -4.41 -13.32 -15.17
CA ALA A 37 -2.97 -13.28 -15.07
C ALA A 37 -2.41 -14.71 -15.01
N ARG A 38 -1.60 -15.05 -16.01
CA ARG A 38 -0.98 -16.37 -16.19
C ARG A 38 -0.11 -16.80 -15.00
N ASP A 39 0.36 -15.84 -14.19
CA ASP A 39 1.14 -16.04 -12.97
C ASP A 39 1.08 -14.79 -12.06
N PHE A 40 1.32 -14.97 -10.76
CA PHE A 40 1.44 -13.90 -9.78
C PHE A 40 2.45 -12.81 -10.20
N ALA A 41 3.58 -13.19 -10.82
CA ALA A 41 4.58 -12.24 -11.29
C ALA A 41 4.00 -11.26 -12.33
N GLY A 42 3.02 -11.70 -13.11
CA GLY A 42 2.29 -10.84 -14.05
C GLY A 42 1.32 -9.89 -13.36
N TYR A 43 0.75 -10.29 -12.23
CA TYR A 43 -0.21 -9.50 -11.46
C TYR A 43 0.45 -8.56 -10.43
N TRP A 44 1.65 -8.90 -9.95
CA TRP A 44 2.43 -8.07 -9.02
C TRP A 44 2.56 -6.59 -9.41
N PRO A 45 2.82 -6.18 -10.67
CA PRO A 45 2.90 -4.76 -11.03
C PRO A 45 1.59 -3.98 -10.75
N VAL A 46 0.44 -4.65 -10.70
CA VAL A 46 -0.85 -4.05 -10.31
C VAL A 46 -0.82 -3.73 -8.81
N ILE A 47 -0.47 -4.71 -7.98
CA ILE A 47 -0.36 -4.55 -6.53
C ILE A 47 0.76 -3.55 -6.16
N GLY A 48 1.95 -3.73 -6.73
CA GLY A 48 3.12 -2.88 -6.53
C GLY A 48 2.88 -1.41 -6.90
N ALA A 49 2.00 -1.12 -7.87
CA ALA A 49 1.64 0.26 -8.20
C ALA A 49 0.93 0.99 -7.04
N VAL A 50 0.21 0.27 -6.17
CA VAL A 50 -0.40 0.85 -4.95
C VAL A 50 0.69 1.21 -3.95
N TYR A 51 1.64 0.31 -3.71
CA TYR A 51 2.79 0.57 -2.83
C TYR A 51 3.66 1.71 -3.36
N ASP A 52 3.87 1.81 -4.67
CA ASP A 52 4.58 2.93 -5.30
C ASP A 52 3.89 4.27 -5.02
N ILE A 53 2.56 4.34 -5.17
CA ILE A 53 1.79 5.56 -4.86
C ILE A 53 1.90 5.89 -3.37
N TYR A 54 1.81 4.87 -2.52
CA TYR A 54 1.92 5.02 -1.08
C TYR A 54 3.30 5.54 -0.65
N LEU A 55 4.38 4.99 -1.22
CA LEU A 55 5.76 5.38 -0.93
C LEU A 55 6.09 6.77 -1.47
N HIS A 56 5.58 7.12 -2.66
CA HIS A 56 5.83 8.42 -3.28
C HIS A 56 4.98 9.56 -2.70
N ALA A 57 3.88 9.26 -2.01
CA ALA A 57 2.95 10.27 -1.52
C ALA A 57 2.45 9.98 -0.08
N PRO A 58 3.27 10.23 0.96
CA PRO A 58 2.98 9.87 2.36
C PRO A 58 1.83 10.64 3.04
N GLY A 59 1.04 11.40 2.30
CA GLY A 59 -0.10 12.18 2.82
C GLY A 59 -1.28 12.24 1.86
N TRP A 60 -1.34 11.35 0.86
CA TRP A 60 -2.49 11.29 -0.03
C TRP A 60 -3.64 10.54 0.62
N ASP A 61 -4.83 11.13 0.49
CA ASP A 61 -6.09 10.47 0.77
C ASP A 61 -6.32 9.31 -0.22
N ALA A 62 -7.05 8.30 0.25
CA ALA A 62 -7.35 7.09 -0.52
C ALA A 62 -7.97 7.43 -1.88
N ASP A 63 -8.85 8.44 -1.94
CA ASP A 63 -9.51 8.90 -3.18
C ASP A 63 -8.50 9.44 -4.22
N ARG A 64 -7.56 10.30 -3.78
CA ARG A 64 -6.50 10.83 -4.66
C ARG A 64 -5.55 9.74 -5.14
N ALA A 65 -5.18 8.83 -4.24
CA ALA A 65 -4.34 7.69 -4.56
C ALA A 65 -5.03 6.74 -5.55
N GLN A 66 -6.33 6.49 -5.39
CA GLN A 66 -7.12 5.67 -6.30
C GLN A 66 -7.23 6.30 -7.70
N ALA A 67 -7.50 7.61 -7.79
CA ALA A 67 -7.55 8.32 -9.06
C ALA A 67 -6.22 8.27 -9.81
N ARG A 68 -5.09 8.28 -9.09
CA ARG A 68 -3.74 8.10 -9.65
C ARG A 68 -3.50 6.66 -10.08
N TYR A 69 -3.95 5.70 -9.29
CA TYR A 69 -3.82 4.27 -9.54
C TYR A 69 -4.54 3.85 -10.83
N ALA A 70 -5.78 4.31 -11.04
CA ALA A 70 -6.54 4.04 -12.26
C ALA A 70 -5.84 4.52 -13.55
N ARG A 71 -4.90 5.46 -13.45
CA ARG A 71 -4.11 5.99 -14.58
C ARG A 71 -2.79 5.24 -14.82
N ARG A 72 -2.41 4.28 -13.96
CA ARG A 72 -1.16 3.55 -14.10
C ARG A 72 -1.23 2.54 -15.25
N VAL A 73 -0.10 2.40 -15.94
CA VAL A 73 0.05 1.51 -17.10
C VAL A 73 -0.27 0.06 -16.75
N ALA A 74 0.15 -0.43 -15.58
CA ALA A 74 -0.13 -1.79 -15.12
C ALA A 74 -1.64 -2.10 -15.05
N VAL A 75 -2.46 -1.16 -14.58
CA VAL A 75 -3.92 -1.32 -14.47
C VAL A 75 -4.57 -1.36 -15.85
N ARG A 76 -4.09 -0.50 -16.78
CA ARG A 76 -4.59 -0.45 -18.15
C ARG A 76 -4.18 -1.66 -18.98
N GLN A 77 -2.97 -2.20 -18.74
CA GLN A 77 -2.46 -3.39 -19.44
C GLN A 77 -3.19 -4.68 -19.04
N HIS A 78 -3.64 -4.78 -17.79
CA HIS A 78 -4.47 -5.91 -17.33
C HIS A 78 -5.95 -5.78 -17.70
N GLY A 79 -6.36 -4.71 -18.38
CA GLY A 79 -7.75 -4.51 -18.80
C GLY A 79 -8.74 -4.39 -17.63
N LEU A 80 -8.27 -4.05 -16.43
CA LEU A 80 -9.11 -3.90 -15.25
C LEU A 80 -10.12 -2.77 -15.46
N SER A 81 -11.40 -3.08 -15.26
CA SER A 81 -12.45 -2.06 -15.21
C SER A 81 -12.21 -1.14 -14.02
N GLY A 82 -12.70 0.10 -14.07
CA GLY A 82 -12.54 1.06 -12.97
C GLY A 82 -13.03 0.52 -11.61
N ARG A 83 -14.05 -0.34 -11.62
CA ARG A 83 -14.57 -1.02 -10.42
C ARG A 83 -13.61 -2.10 -9.89
N GLU A 84 -13.06 -2.93 -10.77
CA GLU A 84 -12.09 -3.98 -10.41
C GLU A 84 -10.79 -3.34 -9.88
N ALA A 85 -10.31 -2.29 -10.54
CA ALA A 85 -9.18 -1.51 -10.08
C ALA A 85 -9.43 -0.86 -8.71
N SER A 86 -10.64 -0.32 -8.49
CA SER A 86 -11.05 0.21 -7.19
C SER A 86 -11.00 -0.84 -6.10
N GLU A 87 -11.45 -2.06 -6.39
CA GLU A 87 -11.50 -3.15 -5.42
C GLU A 87 -10.10 -3.59 -5.00
N VAL A 88 -9.21 -3.84 -5.97
CA VAL A 88 -7.79 -4.16 -5.69
C VAL A 88 -7.15 -3.04 -4.88
N PHE A 89 -7.39 -1.78 -5.27
CA PHE A 89 -6.85 -0.63 -4.55
C PHE A 89 -7.35 -0.60 -3.10
N SER A 90 -8.66 -0.71 -2.85
CA SER A 90 -9.22 -0.67 -1.50
C SER A 90 -8.68 -1.77 -0.60
N GLN A 91 -8.44 -2.96 -1.15
CA GLN A 91 -7.89 -4.08 -0.40
C GLN A 91 -6.42 -3.87 -0.02
N VAL A 92 -5.59 -3.51 -1.00
CA VAL A 92 -4.16 -3.27 -0.76
C VAL A 92 -3.96 -2.06 0.15
N TRP A 93 -4.68 -0.97 -0.12
CA TRP A 93 -4.62 0.26 0.67
C TRP A 93 -5.17 0.07 2.09
N GLY A 94 -6.23 -0.72 2.24
CA GLY A 94 -6.84 -1.08 3.52
C GLY A 94 -5.88 -1.89 4.39
N ARG A 95 -5.12 -2.80 3.79
CA ARG A 95 -4.06 -3.55 4.50
C ARG A 95 -2.92 -2.64 4.95
N ILE A 96 -2.37 -1.82 4.06
CA ILE A 96 -1.28 -0.88 4.40
C ILE A 96 -1.72 0.09 5.52
N SER A 97 -2.94 0.60 5.42
CA SER A 97 -3.54 1.50 6.41
C SER A 97 -3.86 0.77 7.72
N GLY A 98 -4.36 -0.46 7.64
CA GLY A 98 -4.71 -1.32 8.77
C GLY A 98 -3.50 -1.79 9.57
N GLU A 99 -2.43 -2.23 8.92
CA GLU A 99 -1.15 -2.54 9.57
C GLU A 99 -0.55 -1.31 10.25
N ARG A 100 -0.68 -0.13 9.63
CA ARG A 100 -0.29 1.14 10.26
C ARG A 100 -1.11 1.45 11.50
N LEU A 101 -2.42 1.29 11.43
CA LEU A 101 -3.30 1.52 12.59
C LEU A 101 -3.01 0.51 13.69
N GLY A 102 -2.79 -0.76 13.34
CA GLY A 102 -2.40 -1.82 14.26
C GLY A 102 -1.06 -1.54 14.96
N ARG A 103 -0.01 -1.17 14.22
CA ARG A 103 1.28 -0.77 14.82
C ARG A 103 1.18 0.51 15.64
N ALA A 104 0.50 1.55 15.14
CA ALA A 104 0.35 2.81 15.87
C ALA A 104 -0.46 2.63 17.17
N ALA A 105 -1.45 1.74 17.17
CA ALA A 105 -2.18 1.34 18.37
C ALA A 105 -1.28 0.60 19.36
N LEU A 106 -0.44 -0.33 18.87
CA LEU A 106 0.54 -1.05 19.70
C LEU A 106 1.58 -0.11 20.31
N GLU A 107 2.12 0.84 19.53
CA GLU A 107 3.09 1.85 19.98
C GLU A 107 2.49 2.82 21.01
N ARG A 108 1.22 3.22 20.83
CA ARG A 108 0.49 4.01 21.85
C ARG A 108 0.22 3.21 23.13
N GLY A 109 -0.06 1.91 23.02
CA GLY A 109 -0.20 1.01 24.17
C GLY A 109 1.13 0.81 24.91
N ALA A 110 2.23 0.61 24.20
CA ALA A 110 3.56 0.38 24.77
C ALA A 110 4.10 1.60 25.55
N ARG A 111 3.84 2.83 25.07
CA ARG A 111 4.19 4.05 25.84
C ARG A 111 3.43 4.19 27.16
N ARG A 112 2.29 3.51 27.31
CA ARG A 112 1.49 3.54 28.53
C ARG A 112 1.99 2.57 29.61
N TYR A 113 2.83 1.59 29.24
CA TYR A 113 3.42 0.61 30.15
C TYR A 113 4.89 0.85 30.49
N ALA A 114 5.60 1.74 29.80
CA ALA A 114 7.00 2.09 30.08
C ALA A 114 7.16 3.21 31.14
N GLY A 115 6.18 3.37 32.02
CA GLY A 115 6.11 4.44 33.03
C GLY A 115 5.83 3.94 34.44
N TYR A 116 6.28 2.72 34.78
CA TYR A 116 6.30 2.19 36.14
C TYR A 116 7.65 1.56 36.46
#